data_AF-A0A6C0HMD7-F1
#
_entry.id   AF-A0A6C0HMD7-F1
#
_cell.length_a   1.000
_cell.length_b   1.000
_cell.length_c   1.000
_cell.angle_alpha   90.00
_cell.angle_beta   90.00
_cell.angle_gamma   90.00
#
_symmetry.space_group_name_H-M   'P 1'
#
loop_
_entity.id
_entity.type
_entity.pdbx_description
1 polymer ?
#
loop_
_entity_poly.entity_id
_entity_poly.type
_entity_poly.pdbx_seq_one_letter_code
_entity_poly.pdbx_strand_id
1 'polypeptide(L)'
;MSDYGSEEEDSVSVQSEVHSEEDDIEESSEEETFAQADEFVGDPEEELAEPSVYQEKFTEEMRGNYLARFHPEEIHKPFDEMYKLSQITRNANGVIEDPLHQTYPILTKYERAKIIGLRVSQLNKGAEPYVKLKNKQLMDVSLIAEKELQEKKLPFILMRPIPNRPAEYWNVNDLEYLY
;
A
#
# COMPACT_ATOMS: atom_id res chain seq x y z
N MET A 1 56.57 -31.27 22.90
CA MET A 1 56.56 -32.75 22.75
C MET A 1 55.10 -33.12 22.69
N SER A 2 54.49 -33.64 21.61
CA SER A 2 54.94 -34.26 20.33
C SER A 2 53.81 -35.28 20.02
N ASP A 3 53.44 -35.67 18.79
CA ASP A 3 53.70 -35.17 17.44
C ASP A 3 52.74 -35.93 16.47
N TYR A 4 52.38 -35.31 15.34
CA TYR A 4 51.94 -35.86 14.02
C TYR A 4 50.79 -36.89 13.77
N GLY A 5 50.14 -36.71 12.59
CA GLY A 5 49.36 -37.70 11.78
C GLY A 5 47.83 -37.55 11.84
N SER A 6 47.07 -36.92 10.91
CA SER A 6 46.88 -37.12 9.44
C SER A 6 46.21 -38.48 9.11
N GLU A 7 45.18 -38.63 8.26
CA GLU A 7 44.76 -37.89 7.05
C GLU A 7 43.22 -37.87 6.82
N GLU A 8 42.74 -36.73 6.28
CA GLU A 8 41.77 -36.54 5.16
C GLU A 8 40.32 -37.09 5.26
N GLU A 9 39.31 -36.58 4.51
CA GLU A 9 39.29 -35.62 3.37
C GLU A 9 37.97 -34.78 3.34
N ASP A 10 37.84 -33.94 2.30
CA ASP A 10 36.67 -33.31 1.66
C ASP A 10 36.16 -31.92 2.10
N SER A 11 36.53 -30.89 1.32
CA SER A 11 36.08 -29.50 1.45
C SER A 11 35.77 -28.87 0.09
N VAL A 12 34.48 -28.63 -0.19
CA VAL A 12 34.03 -28.03 -1.45
C VAL A 12 34.13 -26.50 -1.39
N SER A 13 35.03 -25.95 -2.21
CA SER A 13 35.08 -24.52 -2.52
C SER A 13 34.51 -24.25 -3.90
N VAL A 14 33.66 -23.23 -4.03
CA VAL A 14 33.08 -22.81 -5.32
C VAL A 14 33.73 -21.50 -5.74
N GLN A 15 34.54 -21.56 -6.78
CA GLN A 15 34.96 -20.41 -7.56
C GLN A 15 34.17 -20.41 -8.88
N SER A 16 33.69 -19.25 -9.31
CA SER A 16 33.16 -19.05 -10.66
C SER A 16 33.79 -17.77 -11.21
N GLU A 17 34.65 -17.94 -12.20
CA GLU A 17 35.46 -16.88 -12.80
C GLU A 17 34.61 -15.97 -13.69
N VAL A 18 35.03 -14.72 -13.84
CA VAL A 18 34.45 -13.79 -14.82
C VAL A 18 35.31 -13.85 -16.08
N HIS A 19 34.74 -14.31 -17.19
CA HIS A 19 35.38 -14.20 -18.50
C HIS A 19 34.42 -13.61 -19.52
N SER A 20 34.96 -12.73 -20.36
CA SER A 20 34.27 -12.01 -21.42
C SER A 20 34.31 -12.81 -22.71
N GLU A 21 33.15 -13.04 -23.33
CA GLU A 21 33.05 -13.60 -24.67
C GLU A 21 32.81 -12.47 -25.67
N GLU A 22 33.78 -12.27 -26.56
CA GLU A 22 33.63 -11.56 -27.83
C GLU A 22 33.30 -12.61 -28.89
N ASP A 23 32.37 -12.31 -29.82
CA ASP A 23 32.19 -13.12 -31.04
C ASP A 23 31.77 -12.19 -32.21
N ASP A 24 32.44 -12.38 -33.35
CA ASP A 24 32.36 -11.54 -34.55
C ASP A 24 31.08 -11.77 -35.38
N ILE A 25 30.59 -10.70 -36.02
CA ILE A 25 29.74 -10.80 -37.23
C ILE A 25 30.22 -9.75 -38.25
N GLU A 26 30.79 -10.23 -39.36
CA GLU A 26 31.03 -9.43 -40.57
C GLU A 26 29.72 -9.20 -41.35
N GLU A 27 29.59 -8.05 -42.03
CA GLU A 27 29.47 -7.93 -43.49
C GLU A 27 28.81 -6.59 -43.95
N SER A 28 29.18 -6.19 -45.17
CA SER A 28 28.56 -5.20 -46.09
C SER A 28 28.50 -3.71 -45.73
N SER A 29 29.27 -2.95 -46.52
CA SER A 29 29.10 -1.51 -46.73
C SER A 29 28.11 -1.25 -47.87
N GLU A 30 27.01 -0.54 -47.61
CA GLU A 30 26.16 0.06 -48.65
C GLU A 30 26.00 1.56 -48.38
N GLU A 31 26.47 2.40 -49.30
CA GLU A 31 26.27 3.85 -49.27
C GLU A 31 24.89 4.19 -49.84
N GLU A 32 23.95 4.58 -48.99
CA GLU A 32 22.71 5.25 -49.42
C GLU A 32 22.82 6.76 -49.21
N THR A 33 22.87 7.49 -50.32
CA THR A 33 22.96 8.96 -50.33
C THR A 33 21.57 9.56 -50.40
N PHE A 34 21.03 10.03 -49.26
CA PHE A 34 19.78 10.80 -49.27
C PHE A 34 20.03 12.30 -49.14
N ALA A 35 19.41 13.06 -50.04
CA ALA A 35 19.71 14.46 -50.28
C ALA A 35 18.74 15.43 -49.58
N GLN A 36 19.18 16.69 -49.54
CA GLN A 36 18.36 17.90 -49.43
C GLN A 36 17.85 18.24 -48.02
N ALA A 37 18.58 19.17 -47.38
CA ALA A 37 18.07 19.94 -46.26
C ALA A 37 16.99 20.91 -46.75
N ASP A 38 15.81 20.85 -46.16
CA ASP A 38 14.71 21.77 -46.44
C ASP A 38 14.92 23.07 -45.65
N GLU A 39 14.70 24.22 -46.29
CA GLU A 39 14.94 25.53 -45.67
C GLU A 39 13.83 25.84 -44.66
N PHE A 40 14.15 25.82 -43.37
CA PHE A 40 13.24 26.29 -42.32
C PHE A 40 13.08 27.81 -42.40
N VAL A 41 12.13 28.26 -43.20
CA VAL A 41 11.67 29.66 -43.23
C VAL A 41 10.93 29.93 -41.92
N GLY A 42 11.59 30.64 -41.01
CA GLY A 42 10.98 31.06 -39.75
C GLY A 42 9.91 32.12 -39.97
N ASP A 43 8.65 31.76 -39.71
CA ASP A 43 7.52 32.69 -39.65
C ASP A 43 7.63 33.54 -38.37
N PRO A 44 7.55 34.88 -38.42
CA PRO A 44 7.82 35.71 -37.26
C PRO A 44 6.58 35.88 -36.38
N GLU A 45 6.74 35.59 -35.09
CA GLU A 45 5.85 36.03 -34.01
C GLU A 45 4.37 35.62 -34.17
N GLU A 46 4.10 34.32 -34.22
CA GLU A 46 2.94 33.85 -33.45
C GLU A 46 3.22 34.15 -31.98
N GLU A 47 2.66 35.27 -31.50
CA GLU A 47 2.52 35.56 -30.08
C GLU A 47 1.80 34.37 -29.47
N LEU A 48 2.57 33.46 -28.85
CA LEU A 48 2.07 32.36 -28.04
C LEU A 48 1.23 32.97 -26.93
N ALA A 49 -0.05 33.16 -27.22
CA ALA A 49 -1.05 33.53 -26.26
C ALA A 49 -1.02 32.44 -25.20
N GLU A 50 -0.30 32.71 -24.10
CA GLU A 50 -0.17 31.76 -22.99
C GLU A 50 -1.60 31.32 -22.70
N PRO A 51 -1.91 30.03 -22.90
CA PRO A 51 -3.28 29.62 -22.76
C PRO A 51 -3.54 29.80 -21.29
N SER A 52 -4.34 30.83 -20.97
CA SER A 52 -4.78 31.19 -19.63
C SER A 52 -5.82 30.17 -19.19
N VAL A 53 -5.41 28.89 -19.26
CA VAL A 53 -6.11 27.72 -18.78
C VAL A 53 -6.24 27.94 -17.30
N TYR A 54 -7.41 28.48 -16.99
CA TYR A 54 -7.91 28.72 -15.66
C TYR A 54 -7.42 27.59 -14.75
N GLN A 55 -6.53 27.93 -13.82
CA GLN A 55 -6.40 27.17 -12.59
C GLN A 55 -7.71 27.36 -11.82
N GLU A 56 -8.78 26.75 -12.32
CA GLU A 56 -10.04 26.64 -11.63
C GLU A 56 -9.72 25.99 -10.29
N LYS A 57 -9.89 26.77 -9.22
CA LYS A 57 -9.65 26.28 -7.87
C LYS A 57 -10.63 25.15 -7.63
N PHE A 58 -10.13 23.91 -7.61
CA PHE A 58 -10.94 22.70 -7.39
C PHE A 58 -11.93 22.93 -6.25
N THR A 59 -13.20 23.12 -6.62
CA THR A 59 -14.25 23.31 -5.63
C THR A 59 -14.52 21.98 -4.93
N GLU A 60 -15.12 22.05 -3.74
CA GLU A 60 -15.50 20.85 -3.00
C GLU A 60 -16.52 20.01 -3.79
N GLU A 61 -17.41 20.68 -4.53
CA GLU A 61 -18.35 20.04 -5.46
C GLU A 61 -17.64 19.37 -6.65
N MET A 62 -16.65 20.01 -7.27
CA MET A 62 -15.83 19.38 -8.32
C MET A 62 -15.11 18.13 -7.81
N ARG A 63 -14.55 18.18 -6.58
CA ARG A 63 -13.94 17.01 -5.93
C ARG A 63 -14.96 15.90 -5.66
N GLY A 64 -16.10 16.22 -5.08
CA GLY A 64 -17.16 15.24 -4.81
C GLY A 64 -17.66 14.57 -6.08
N ASN A 65 -17.89 15.35 -7.14
CA ASN A 65 -18.29 14.85 -8.45
C ASN A 65 -17.20 14.02 -9.14
N TYR A 66 -15.92 14.36 -8.96
CA TYR A 66 -14.80 13.58 -9.48
C TYR A 66 -14.68 12.22 -8.76
N LEU A 67 -14.67 12.23 -7.42
CA LEU A 67 -14.63 11.01 -6.60
C LEU A 67 -15.82 10.09 -6.91
N ALA A 68 -17.04 10.64 -7.02
CA ALA A 68 -18.22 9.85 -7.36
C ALA A 68 -18.19 9.19 -8.75
N ARG A 69 -17.40 9.73 -9.69
CA ARG A 69 -17.26 9.19 -11.06
C ARG A 69 -16.11 8.20 -11.19
N PHE A 70 -14.98 8.44 -10.52
CA PHE A 70 -13.74 7.69 -10.74
C PHE A 70 -13.32 6.82 -9.55
N HIS A 71 -13.69 7.20 -8.32
CA HIS A 71 -13.30 6.53 -7.08
C HIS A 71 -14.49 6.39 -6.09
N PRO A 72 -15.61 5.76 -6.49
CA PRO A 72 -16.77 5.58 -5.62
C PRO A 72 -16.42 4.78 -4.34
N GLU A 73 -15.37 3.96 -4.36
CA GLU A 73 -14.82 3.24 -3.22
C GLU A 73 -14.16 4.10 -2.14
N GLU A 74 -13.88 5.38 -2.42
CA GLU A 74 -13.41 6.34 -1.40
C GLU A 74 -14.57 7.08 -0.70
N ILE A 75 -15.81 6.95 -1.20
CA ILE A 75 -16.96 7.61 -0.61
C ILE A 75 -17.44 6.82 0.61
N HIS A 76 -17.26 7.41 1.79
CA HIS A 76 -17.69 6.83 3.06
C HIS A 76 -19.10 7.31 3.45
N LYS A 77 -19.85 6.39 4.06
CA LYS A 77 -21.14 6.69 4.70
C LYS A 77 -20.93 7.50 5.99
N PRO A 78 -21.96 8.17 6.53
CA PRO A 78 -21.90 8.76 7.86
C PRO A 78 -21.53 7.72 8.91
N PHE A 79 -20.76 8.13 9.94
CA PHE A 79 -20.24 7.22 10.96
C PHE A 79 -21.33 6.37 11.63
N ASP A 80 -22.48 6.97 11.96
CA ASP A 80 -23.61 6.26 12.60
C ASP A 80 -24.21 5.15 11.71
N GLU A 81 -24.12 5.29 10.39
CA GLU A 81 -24.55 4.28 9.43
C GLU A 81 -23.49 3.17 9.32
N MET A 82 -22.21 3.54 9.18
CA MET A 82 -21.08 2.59 9.18
C MET A 82 -21.05 1.75 10.46
N TYR A 83 -21.28 2.37 11.62
CA TYR A 83 -21.27 1.69 12.92
C TYR A 83 -22.36 0.63 13.00
N LYS A 84 -23.60 0.95 12.57
CA LYS A 84 -24.71 0.00 12.51
C LYS A 84 -24.43 -1.14 11.53
N LEU A 85 -23.90 -0.83 10.35
CA LEU A 85 -23.52 -1.83 9.34
C LEU A 85 -22.37 -2.73 9.81
N SER A 86 -21.56 -2.30 10.78
CA SER A 86 -20.43 -3.08 11.33
C SER A 86 -20.77 -4.01 12.50
N GLN A 87 -22.04 -4.08 12.90
CA GLN A 87 -22.47 -4.97 13.99
C GLN A 87 -22.75 -6.37 13.43
N ILE A 88 -21.81 -7.29 13.63
CA ILE A 88 -21.96 -8.70 13.24
C ILE A 88 -22.95 -9.45 14.16
N THR A 89 -23.74 -10.34 13.57
CA THR A 89 -24.50 -11.37 14.31
C THR A 89 -23.77 -12.71 14.32
N ARG A 90 -23.78 -13.40 15.46
CA ARG A 90 -23.17 -14.72 15.65
C ARG A 90 -24.18 -15.71 16.21
N ASN A 91 -24.10 -16.96 15.77
CA ASN A 91 -24.96 -18.04 16.28
C ASN A 91 -24.41 -18.68 17.55
N ALA A 92 -25.14 -19.67 18.09
CA ALA A 92 -24.79 -20.36 19.33
C ALA A 92 -23.42 -21.05 19.32
N ASN A 93 -22.86 -21.33 18.13
CA ASN A 93 -21.54 -21.93 17.96
C ASN A 93 -20.42 -20.88 17.74
N GLY A 94 -20.73 -19.57 17.86
CA GLY A 94 -19.78 -18.47 17.67
C GLY A 94 -19.49 -18.10 16.21
N VAL A 95 -20.06 -18.84 15.25
CA VAL A 95 -19.93 -18.59 13.81
C VAL A 95 -20.72 -17.35 13.43
N ILE A 96 -20.16 -16.50 12.56
CA ILE A 96 -20.83 -15.32 12.03
C ILE A 96 -21.94 -15.77 11.08
N GLU A 97 -23.16 -15.32 11.36
CA GLU A 97 -24.37 -15.65 10.59
C GLU A 97 -25.04 -14.32 10.22
N ASP A 98 -24.47 -13.65 9.21
CA ASP A 98 -24.85 -12.31 8.81
C ASP A 98 -24.71 -12.14 7.28
N PRO A 99 -25.78 -11.78 6.55
CA PRO A 99 -25.72 -11.59 5.09
C PRO A 99 -24.88 -10.40 4.63
N LEU A 100 -24.58 -9.44 5.52
CA LEU A 100 -23.77 -8.24 5.22
C LEU A 100 -22.26 -8.48 5.33
N HIS A 101 -21.84 -9.58 5.97
CA HIS A 101 -20.46 -9.87 6.32
C HIS A 101 -20.00 -11.20 5.67
N GLN A 102 -19.71 -11.15 4.36
CA GLN A 102 -19.40 -12.35 3.56
C GLN A 102 -17.89 -12.58 3.37
N THR A 103 -17.06 -11.54 3.51
CA THR A 103 -15.60 -11.69 3.49
C THR A 103 -15.09 -12.40 4.76
N TYR A 104 -13.89 -12.99 4.68
CA TYR A 104 -13.31 -13.70 5.81
C TYR A 104 -13.13 -12.77 7.03
N PRO A 105 -13.43 -13.22 8.27
CA PRO A 105 -13.27 -12.45 9.49
C PRO A 105 -11.80 -12.35 9.94
N ILE A 106 -10.87 -12.25 8.98
CA ILE A 106 -9.44 -12.13 9.17
C ILE A 106 -9.00 -10.75 8.69
N LEU A 107 -8.21 -10.06 9.51
CA LEU A 107 -7.54 -8.80 9.22
C LEU A 107 -6.33 -9.09 8.33
N THR A 108 -6.35 -8.57 7.10
CA THR A 108 -5.24 -8.75 6.16
C THR A 108 -4.00 -7.96 6.58
N LYS A 109 -2.83 -8.38 6.09
CA LYS A 109 -1.56 -7.65 6.32
C LYS A 109 -1.61 -6.17 5.90
N TYR A 110 -2.38 -5.86 4.86
CA TYR A 110 -2.58 -4.50 4.35
C TYR A 110 -3.47 -3.65 5.28
N GLU A 111 -4.60 -4.21 5.72
CA GLU A 111 -5.48 -3.55 6.71
C GLU A 111 -4.75 -3.33 8.04
N ARG A 112 -4.02 -4.34 8.54
CA ARG A 112 -3.17 -4.25 9.74
C ARG A 112 -2.16 -3.10 9.62
N ALA A 113 -1.40 -3.06 8.53
CA ALA A 113 -0.41 -2.01 8.29
C ALA A 113 -1.05 -0.61 8.23
N LYS A 114 -2.20 -0.48 7.55
CA LYS A 114 -2.94 0.79 7.46
C LYS A 114 -3.45 1.25 8.84
N ILE A 115 -4.02 0.34 9.63
CA ILE A 115 -4.50 0.63 10.99
C ILE A 115 -3.36 1.08 11.91
N ILE A 116 -2.24 0.35 11.93
CA ILE A 116 -1.09 0.69 12.75
C ILE A 116 -0.53 2.05 12.32
N GLY A 117 -0.30 2.27 11.01
CA GLY A 117 0.21 3.55 10.50
C GLY A 117 -0.69 4.75 10.84
N LEU A 118 -2.01 4.60 10.68
CA LEU A 118 -2.99 5.62 11.09
C LEU A 118 -2.93 5.89 12.60
N ARG A 119 -2.87 4.84 13.42
CA ARG A 119 -2.83 4.98 14.88
C ARG A 119 -1.52 5.58 15.38
N VAL A 120 -0.38 5.19 14.82
CA VAL A 120 0.93 5.79 15.09
C VAL A 120 0.90 7.29 14.75
N SER A 121 0.27 7.69 13.64
CA SER A 121 0.08 9.11 13.31
C SER A 121 -0.74 9.86 14.37
N GLN A 122 -1.78 9.24 14.93
CA GLN A 122 -2.58 9.84 16.02
C GLN A 122 -1.77 9.99 17.31
N LEU A 123 -1.07 8.94 17.74
CA LEU A 123 -0.25 8.93 18.95
C LEU A 123 0.90 9.96 18.85
N ASN A 124 1.56 10.07 17.69
CA ASN A 124 2.57 11.11 17.42
C ASN A 124 2.00 12.54 17.47
N LYS A 125 0.70 12.72 17.22
CA LYS A 125 -0.03 13.99 17.38
C LYS A 125 -0.54 14.23 18.81
N GLY A 126 -0.11 13.40 19.78
CA GLY A 126 -0.46 13.54 21.19
C GLY A 126 -1.78 12.87 21.60
N ALA A 127 -2.36 12.00 20.76
CA ALA A 127 -3.53 11.23 21.17
C ALA A 127 -3.20 10.27 22.33
N GLU A 128 -4.13 10.10 23.27
CA GLU A 128 -3.91 9.19 24.40
C GLU A 128 -3.95 7.71 23.99
N PRO A 129 -3.03 6.87 24.51
CA PRO A 129 -3.10 5.43 24.37
C PRO A 129 -4.30 4.82 25.10
N TYR A 130 -5.01 3.89 24.45
CA TYR A 130 -6.14 3.14 25.01
C TYR A 130 -5.72 2.01 25.96
N VAL A 131 -4.48 1.53 25.86
CA VAL A 131 -3.92 0.45 26.70
C VAL A 131 -3.10 1.01 27.87
N LYS A 132 -3.10 0.29 28.99
CA LYS A 132 -2.32 0.69 30.18
C LYS A 132 -0.82 0.45 29.93
N LEU A 133 -0.05 1.53 29.89
CA LEU A 133 1.39 1.52 29.73
C LEU A 133 2.07 1.56 31.10
N LYS A 134 3.03 0.67 31.35
CA LYS A 134 3.82 0.67 32.61
C LYS A 134 4.78 1.88 32.64
N ASN A 135 5.56 2.06 31.58
CA ASN A 135 6.50 3.16 31.41
C ASN A 135 6.21 3.88 30.08
N LYS A 136 5.49 5.01 30.10
CA LYS A 136 5.08 5.73 28.86
C LYS A 136 6.26 6.24 28.02
N GLN A 137 7.38 6.61 28.66
CA GLN A 137 8.52 7.26 27.99
C GLN A 137 9.52 6.29 27.33
N LEU A 138 9.40 4.98 27.56
CA LEU A 138 10.40 3.98 27.14
C LEU A 138 9.90 3.02 26.04
N MET A 139 8.67 3.19 25.55
CA MET A 139 8.12 2.34 24.49
C MET A 139 7.90 3.14 23.21
N ASP A 140 8.30 2.53 22.09
CA ASP A 140 8.04 3.05 20.75
C ASP A 140 6.53 3.13 20.48
N VAL A 141 6.15 4.15 19.72
CA VAL A 141 4.77 4.45 19.34
C VAL A 141 4.18 3.35 18.45
N SER A 142 5.00 2.72 17.60
CA SER A 142 4.58 1.55 16.80
C SER A 142 4.13 0.40 17.71
N LEU A 143 4.95 0.04 18.70
CA LEU A 143 4.64 -1.02 19.67
C LEU A 143 3.39 -0.71 20.52
N ILE A 144 3.12 0.57 20.82
CA ILE A 144 1.89 0.98 21.50
C ILE A 144 0.67 0.73 20.60
N ALA A 145 0.72 1.18 19.33
CA ALA A 145 -0.36 0.97 18.37
C ALA A 145 -0.61 -0.52 18.06
N GLU A 146 0.45 -1.32 17.94
CA GLU A 146 0.34 -2.77 17.82
C GLU A 146 -0.36 -3.35 19.05
N LYS A 147 0.10 -3.02 20.26
CA LYS A 147 -0.50 -3.53 21.50
C LYS A 147 -1.99 -3.16 21.65
N GLU A 148 -2.41 -1.96 21.22
CA GLU A 148 -3.83 -1.57 21.18
C GLU A 148 -4.66 -2.41 20.21
N LEU A 149 -4.08 -2.80 19.07
CA LEU A 149 -4.69 -3.73 18.13
C LEU A 149 -4.78 -5.15 18.71
N GLN A 150 -3.75 -5.61 19.44
CA GLN A 150 -3.77 -6.92 20.11
C GLN A 150 -4.82 -6.99 21.23
N GLU A 151 -4.92 -5.96 22.07
CA GLU A 151 -5.89 -5.88 23.19
C GLU A 151 -7.32 -5.52 22.75
N LYS A 152 -7.60 -5.45 21.44
CA LYS A 152 -8.90 -5.08 20.85
C LYS A 152 -9.45 -3.76 21.41
N LYS A 153 -8.62 -2.70 21.38
CA LYS A 153 -8.94 -1.37 21.91
C LYS A 153 -9.10 -0.28 20.86
N LEU A 154 -8.86 -0.57 19.58
CA LEU A 154 -8.94 0.43 18.51
C LEU A 154 -10.39 0.61 18.04
N PRO A 155 -10.98 1.82 18.15
CA PRO A 155 -12.35 2.09 17.72
C PRO A 155 -12.40 2.40 16.21
N PHE A 156 -11.92 1.47 15.38
CA PHE A 156 -11.89 1.61 13.93
C PHE A 156 -12.88 0.67 13.24
N ILE A 157 -13.50 1.19 12.18
CA ILE A 157 -14.32 0.44 11.25
C ILE A 157 -13.56 0.41 9.92
N LEU A 158 -13.31 -0.79 9.40
CA LEU A 158 -12.79 -1.00 8.05
C LEU A 158 -13.96 -1.01 7.07
N MET A 159 -13.74 -0.45 5.89
CA MET A 159 -14.65 -0.60 4.75
C MET A 159 -13.96 -1.44 3.69
N ARG A 160 -14.57 -2.56 3.30
CA ARG A 160 -14.12 -3.45 2.23
C ARG A 160 -14.99 -3.20 1.00
N PRO A 161 -14.53 -2.45 -0.01
CA PRO A 161 -15.25 -2.30 -1.25
C PRO A 161 -15.28 -3.65 -1.98
N ILE A 162 -16.47 -4.09 -2.41
CA ILE A 162 -16.65 -5.36 -3.10
C ILE A 162 -17.15 -5.10 -4.54
N PRO A 163 -16.54 -5.72 -5.57
CA PRO A 163 -17.06 -5.61 -6.94
C PRO A 163 -18.53 -6.07 -7.02
N ASN A 164 -19.38 -5.24 -7.63
CA ASN A 164 -20.81 -5.52 -7.86
C ASN A 164 -21.67 -5.78 -6.61
N ARG A 165 -21.16 -5.50 -5.40
CA ARG A 165 -21.92 -5.59 -4.13
C ARG A 165 -21.73 -4.31 -3.31
N PRO A 166 -22.62 -4.01 -2.35
CA PRO A 166 -22.34 -3.00 -1.32
C PRO A 166 -21.02 -3.30 -0.60
N ALA A 167 -20.32 -2.25 -0.15
CA ALA A 167 -19.14 -2.41 0.68
C ALA A 167 -19.50 -3.03 2.05
N GLU A 168 -18.64 -3.92 2.54
CA GLU A 168 -18.79 -4.54 3.86
C GLU A 168 -18.07 -3.68 4.90
N TYR A 169 -18.70 -3.43 6.06
CA TYR A 169 -18.14 -2.60 7.12
C TYR A 169 -17.76 -3.49 8.29
N TRP A 170 -16.49 -3.58 8.66
CA TRP A 170 -16.03 -4.49 9.71
C TRP A 170 -15.46 -3.71 10.90
N ASN A 171 -15.94 -4.00 12.10
CA ASN A 171 -15.29 -3.53 13.32
C ASN A 171 -13.94 -4.24 13.47
N VAL A 172 -12.84 -3.49 13.61
CA VAL A 172 -11.48 -4.04 13.75
C VAL A 172 -11.34 -4.97 14.96
N ASN A 173 -12.18 -4.79 15.97
CA ASN A 173 -12.18 -5.63 17.15
C ASN A 173 -12.72 -7.05 16.90
N ASP A 174 -13.57 -7.23 15.88
CA ASP A 174 -14.18 -8.52 15.52
C ASP A 174 -13.36 -9.38 14.54
N LEU A 175 -12.33 -8.78 13.91
CA LEU A 175 -11.45 -9.47 12.95
C LEU A 175 -10.24 -10.12 13.62
N GLU A 176 -10.00 -11.40 13.41
CA GLU A 176 -8.78 -12.09 13.88
C GLU A 176 -7.57 -11.73 13.00
N TYR A 177 -6.35 -11.78 13.51
CA TYR A 177 -5.15 -11.72 12.65
C TYR A 177 -4.29 -12.94 12.93
N LEU A 178 -3.82 -13.56 11.85
CA LEU A 178 -2.92 -14.71 11.91
C LEU A 178 -1.47 -14.21 11.94
N TYR A 179 -0.64 -14.88 12.71
CA TYR A 179 0.80 -14.61 12.88
C TYR A 179 1.62 -15.33 11.81
#